data_AF-A0A0P9F9W9-F1
#
_entry.id   AF-A0A0P9F9W9-F1
#
_cell.length_a   1.000
_cell.length_b   1.000
_cell.length_c   1.000
_cell.angle_alpha   90.00
_cell.angle_beta   90.00
_cell.angle_gamma   90.00
#
_symmetry.space_group_name_H-M   'P 1'
#
loop_
_entity.id
_entity.type
_entity.pdbx_description
1 polymer ?
#
loop_
_entity_poly.entity_id
_entity_poly.type
_entity_poly.pdbx_seq_one_letter_code
_entity_poly.pdbx_strand_id
1 'polypeptide(L)'
;MANLPKSILAKDTPALLSSVARERRARLLNSVCLALALLWVVLVGFTLAPEPDDFQTYWRGAWSVAQYGDPYALIHGRQQPNMYIYPPLFAYLMLPLGAVSLRAGQIIWFGLNVLLLAGLIVVCIRASHSVLARRYWGVLALLVAVAPPTRLSLQLGQVSILMALVMLGSFLLAKRRAYLSGLLLALSCLIKVFPAALGLYFVLRRRVALLWAGAAGIAI
;
A
#
# COMPACT_ATOMS: atom_id res chain seq x y z
N MET A 1 -37.72 -40.32 -15.51
CA MET A 1 -36.99 -40.11 -14.24
C MET A 1 -35.85 -41.12 -14.18
N ALA A 2 -34.63 -40.71 -14.52
CA ALA A 2 -33.48 -41.61 -14.52
C ALA A 2 -33.02 -41.87 -13.07
N ASN A 3 -33.21 -43.11 -12.60
CA ASN A 3 -32.70 -43.59 -11.32
C ASN A 3 -31.17 -43.63 -11.38
N LEU A 4 -30.51 -42.64 -10.78
CA LEU A 4 -29.07 -42.69 -10.54
C LEU A 4 -28.77 -43.81 -9.52
N PRO A 5 -27.77 -44.67 -9.76
CA PRO A 5 -27.49 -45.80 -8.88
C PRO A 5 -26.99 -45.33 -7.50
N LYS A 6 -27.64 -45.81 -6.43
CA LYS A 6 -27.34 -45.50 -5.01
C LYS A 6 -25.86 -45.72 -4.61
N SER A 7 -25.12 -46.52 -5.37
CA SER A 7 -23.68 -46.80 -5.15
C SER A 7 -22.77 -45.61 -5.46
N ILE A 8 -23.19 -44.68 -6.32
CA ILE A 8 -22.42 -43.45 -6.63
C ILE A 8 -22.58 -42.42 -5.51
N LEU A 9 -23.81 -42.28 -4.96
CA LEU A 9 -24.13 -41.34 -3.87
C LEU A 9 -23.41 -41.66 -2.54
N ALA A 10 -23.08 -42.93 -2.27
CA ALA A 10 -22.44 -43.35 -1.02
C ALA A 10 -20.90 -43.17 -1.00
N LYS A 11 -20.24 -43.13 -2.16
CA LYS A 11 -18.78 -42.92 -2.24
C LYS A 11 -18.38 -41.44 -2.16
N ASP A 12 -19.23 -40.55 -2.67
CA ASP A 12 -18.94 -39.11 -2.74
C ASP A 12 -19.31 -38.34 -1.46
N THR A 13 -20.19 -38.90 -0.63
CA THR A 13 -20.64 -38.31 0.64
C THR A 13 -19.51 -38.01 1.63
N PRO A 14 -18.55 -38.92 1.94
CA PRO A 14 -17.45 -38.60 2.86
C PRO A 14 -16.50 -37.53 2.29
N ALA A 15 -16.25 -37.51 0.98
CA ALA A 15 -15.44 -36.49 0.32
C ALA A 15 -16.12 -35.11 0.37
N LEU A 16 -17.42 -35.06 0.09
CA LEU A 16 -18.24 -33.84 0.19
C LEU A 16 -18.28 -33.30 1.62
N LEU A 17 -18.55 -34.15 2.62
CA LEU A 17 -18.55 -33.74 4.04
C LEU A 17 -17.18 -33.20 4.48
N SER A 18 -16.09 -33.82 4.05
CA SER A 18 -14.73 -33.33 4.32
C SER A 18 -14.46 -31.96 3.69
N SER A 19 -14.99 -31.71 2.49
CA SER A 19 -14.82 -30.45 1.77
C SER A 19 -15.57 -29.29 2.45
N VAL A 20 -16.82 -29.53 2.84
CA VAL A 20 -17.68 -28.57 3.55
C VAL A 20 -17.08 -28.23 4.92
N ALA A 21 -16.59 -29.23 5.66
CA ALA A 21 -15.91 -29.02 6.93
C ALA A 21 -14.64 -28.15 6.76
N ARG A 22 -13.83 -28.40 5.72
CA ARG A 22 -12.63 -27.57 5.44
C ARG A 22 -12.99 -26.14 5.04
N GLU A 23 -14.07 -25.92 4.28
CA GLU A 23 -14.53 -24.58 3.93
C GLU A 23 -15.10 -23.81 5.12
N ARG A 24 -15.86 -24.48 5.99
CA ARG A 24 -16.36 -23.87 7.24
C ARG A 24 -15.21 -23.45 8.15
N ARG A 25 -14.19 -24.32 8.31
CA ARG A 25 -12.96 -24.00 9.05
C ARG A 25 -12.22 -22.81 8.45
N ALA A 26 -12.04 -22.78 7.13
CA ALA A 26 -11.38 -21.65 6.46
C ALA A 26 -12.13 -20.33 6.65
N ARG A 27 -13.47 -20.32 6.55
CA ARG A 27 -14.29 -19.14 6.83
C ARG A 27 -14.13 -18.65 8.27
N LEU A 28 -14.21 -19.55 9.24
CA LEU A 28 -14.00 -19.22 10.66
C LEU A 28 -12.61 -18.61 10.89
N LEU A 29 -11.56 -19.26 10.37
CA LEU A 29 -10.19 -18.76 10.47
C LEU A 29 -10.04 -17.37 9.84
N ASN A 30 -10.62 -17.16 8.66
CA ASN A 30 -10.56 -15.85 8.00
C ASN A 30 -11.26 -14.77 8.84
N SER A 31 -12.44 -15.06 9.40
CA SER A 31 -13.17 -14.10 10.24
C SER A 31 -12.41 -13.77 11.52
N VAL A 32 -11.85 -14.79 12.19
CA VAL A 32 -11.06 -14.59 13.42
C VAL A 32 -9.80 -13.79 13.11
N CYS A 33 -9.02 -14.17 12.09
CA CYS A 33 -7.80 -13.46 11.72
C CYS A 33 -8.08 -12.03 11.23
N LEU A 34 -9.19 -11.80 10.51
CA LEU A 34 -9.61 -10.45 10.15
C LEU A 34 -9.94 -9.62 11.39
N ALA A 35 -10.71 -10.16 12.35
CA ALA A 35 -11.04 -9.45 13.58
C ALA A 35 -9.76 -9.09 14.37
N LEU A 36 -8.80 -10.01 14.46
CA LEU A 36 -7.50 -9.74 15.08
C LEU A 36 -6.69 -8.69 14.31
N ALA A 37 -6.71 -8.71 12.97
CA ALA A 37 -6.02 -7.72 12.15
C ALA A 37 -6.64 -6.32 12.34
N LEU A 38 -7.97 -6.23 12.39
CA LEU A 38 -8.67 -4.97 12.64
C LEU A 38 -8.41 -4.45 14.06
N LEU A 39 -8.46 -5.34 15.06
CA LEU A 39 -8.08 -4.99 16.44
C LEU A 39 -6.64 -4.46 16.49
N TRP A 40 -5.70 -5.14 15.83
CA TRP A 40 -4.32 -4.70 15.76
C TRP A 40 -4.17 -3.32 15.10
N VAL A 41 -4.86 -3.07 13.99
CA VAL A 41 -4.86 -1.75 13.34
C VAL A 41 -5.42 -0.68 14.27
N VAL A 42 -6.51 -0.96 14.99
CA VAL A 42 -7.07 -0.04 15.99
C VAL A 42 -6.07 0.27 17.09
N LEU A 43 -5.38 -0.74 17.63
CA LEU A 43 -4.32 -0.55 18.62
C LEU A 43 -3.17 0.30 18.07
N VAL A 44 -2.74 0.09 16.83
CA VAL A 44 -1.75 0.96 16.17
C VAL A 44 -2.25 2.39 16.08
N GLY A 45 -3.53 2.59 15.74
CA GLY A 45 -4.18 3.91 15.69
C GLY A 45 -4.15 4.67 17.04
N PHE A 46 -4.23 3.95 18.16
CA PHE A 46 -4.04 4.56 19.49
C PHE A 46 -2.59 4.92 19.81
N THR A 47 -1.62 4.31 19.11
CA THR A 47 -0.18 4.56 19.26
C THR A 47 0.41 5.50 18.21
N LEU A 48 -0.44 6.21 17.44
CA LEU A 48 0.02 7.22 16.49
C LEU A 48 0.91 8.22 17.20
N ALA A 49 2.20 8.24 16.80
CA ALA A 49 3.23 8.96 17.50
C ALA A 49 2.96 10.47 17.45
N PRO A 50 3.12 11.20 18.57
CA PRO A 50 3.16 12.66 18.54
C PRO A 50 4.42 13.17 17.82
N GLU A 51 5.57 12.50 18.03
CA GLU A 51 6.90 12.82 17.47
C GLU A 51 7.84 11.58 17.65
N PRO A 52 8.73 11.25 16.69
CA PRO A 52 8.75 11.68 15.30
C PRO A 52 7.69 10.93 14.48
N ASP A 53 7.03 11.64 13.57
CA ASP A 53 6.00 11.12 12.67
C ASP A 53 6.30 11.56 11.23
N ASP A 54 6.49 10.61 10.29
CA ASP A 54 6.81 10.95 8.90
C ASP A 54 5.67 11.75 8.26
N PHE A 55 4.42 11.53 8.67
CA PHE A 55 3.30 12.32 8.16
C PHE A 55 3.43 13.82 8.51
N GLN A 56 4.00 14.15 9.67
CA GLN A 56 4.21 15.55 10.04
C GLN A 56 5.13 16.27 9.04
N THR A 57 6.12 15.55 8.49
CA THR A 57 6.97 16.08 7.44
C THR A 57 6.14 16.44 6.21
N TYR A 58 5.18 15.59 5.83
CA TYR A 58 4.33 15.78 4.66
C TYR A 58 3.38 16.97 4.84
N TRP A 59 2.77 17.04 6.04
CA TRP A 59 1.89 18.12 6.43
C TRP A 59 2.61 19.48 6.40
N ARG A 60 3.84 19.55 6.92
CA ARG A 60 4.64 20.79 6.90
C ARG A 60 5.05 21.22 5.50
N GLY A 61 5.40 20.28 4.62
CA GLY A 61 5.65 20.58 3.21
C GLY A 61 4.43 21.21 2.55
N ALA A 62 3.26 20.58 2.72
CA ALA A 62 1.98 21.10 2.21
C ALA A 62 1.64 22.48 2.79
N TRP A 63 1.80 22.66 4.10
CA TRP A 63 1.56 23.95 4.75
C TRP A 63 2.53 25.04 4.25
N SER A 64 3.80 24.70 4.03
CA SER A 64 4.81 25.64 3.50
C SER A 64 4.49 26.06 2.07
N VAL A 65 4.02 25.14 1.23
CA VAL A 65 3.49 25.47 -0.11
C VAL A 65 2.33 26.45 0.00
N ALA A 66 1.37 26.19 0.90
CA ALA A 66 0.20 27.05 1.06
C ALA A 66 0.54 28.48 1.55
N GLN A 67 1.57 28.63 2.37
CA GLN A 67 1.96 29.93 2.95
C GLN A 67 2.98 30.69 2.09
N TYR A 68 3.95 29.98 1.50
CA TYR A 68 5.13 30.59 0.89
C TYR A 68 5.29 30.23 -0.60
N GLY A 69 4.47 29.33 -1.14
CA GLY A 69 4.62 28.80 -2.51
C GLY A 69 5.81 27.85 -2.69
N ASP A 70 6.51 27.50 -1.61
CA ASP A 70 7.71 26.66 -1.63
C ASP A 70 7.66 25.62 -0.49
N PRO A 71 7.71 24.30 -0.78
CA PRO A 71 7.72 23.27 0.24
C PRO A 71 8.99 23.28 1.12
N TYR A 72 10.06 23.94 0.68
CA TYR A 72 11.36 24.01 1.37
C TYR A 72 11.60 25.31 2.13
N ALA A 73 10.64 26.25 2.10
CA ALA A 73 10.79 27.58 2.70
C ALA A 73 11.26 27.57 4.17
N LEU A 74 10.90 26.54 4.93
CA LEU A 74 11.25 26.41 6.35
C LEU A 74 12.62 25.76 6.62
N ILE A 75 13.30 25.23 5.59
CA ILE A 75 14.62 24.57 5.74
C ILE A 75 15.71 25.60 6.04
N HIS A 76 15.62 26.79 5.44
CA HIS A 76 16.67 27.81 5.51
C HIS A 76 16.66 28.62 6.82
N GLY A 77 15.62 28.50 7.65
CA GLY A 77 15.39 29.43 8.77
C GLY A 77 15.73 28.93 10.18
N ARG A 78 15.76 27.62 10.44
CA ARG A 78 16.06 26.99 11.74
C ARG A 78 16.18 25.48 11.59
N GLN A 79 17.09 24.84 12.33
CA GLN A 79 17.19 23.37 12.50
C GLN A 79 15.94 22.84 13.21
N GLN A 80 14.78 22.87 12.56
CA GLN A 80 13.56 22.30 13.10
C GLN A 80 13.60 20.77 12.91
N PRO A 81 13.36 19.96 13.95
CA PRO A 81 13.20 18.53 13.77
C PRO A 81 12.05 18.28 12.79
N ASN A 82 12.20 17.39 11.80
CA ASN A 82 11.22 17.04 10.75
C ASN A 82 11.06 18.07 9.60
N MET A 83 12.17 18.37 8.93
CA MET A 83 12.18 19.14 7.67
C MET A 83 11.61 18.34 6.50
N TYR A 84 11.01 19.04 5.54
CA TYR A 84 10.50 18.42 4.32
C TYR A 84 11.64 17.95 3.40
N ILE A 85 11.80 16.63 3.28
CA ILE A 85 12.90 15.99 2.51
C ILE A 85 12.41 15.21 1.28
N TYR A 86 11.17 15.45 0.84
CA TYR A 86 10.55 14.72 -0.26
C TYR A 86 10.53 15.58 -1.53
N PRO A 87 10.30 15.00 -2.72
CA PRO A 87 10.23 15.78 -3.96
C PRO A 87 9.01 16.72 -3.97
N PRO A 88 9.09 17.89 -4.64
CA PRO A 88 8.10 18.97 -4.50
C PRO A 88 6.67 18.52 -4.80
N LEU A 89 6.48 17.69 -5.84
CA LEU A 89 5.16 17.19 -6.23
C LEU A 89 4.40 16.58 -5.04
N PHE A 90 5.10 15.87 -4.16
CA PHE A 90 4.46 15.23 -3.03
C PHE A 90 3.87 16.24 -2.04
N ALA A 91 4.51 17.40 -1.84
CA ALA A 91 3.95 18.47 -0.99
C ALA A 91 2.66 19.04 -1.58
N TYR A 92 2.63 19.25 -2.90
CA TYR A 92 1.41 19.70 -3.60
C TYR A 92 0.27 18.69 -3.48
N LEU A 93 0.55 17.38 -3.61
CA LEU A 93 -0.45 16.33 -3.41
C LEU A 93 -0.98 16.27 -1.97
N MET A 94 -0.18 16.72 -1.01
CA MET A 94 -0.54 16.76 0.42
C MET A 94 -1.29 18.03 0.83
N LEU A 95 -1.50 19.01 -0.08
CA LEU A 95 -2.23 20.26 0.19
C LEU A 95 -3.59 20.06 0.89
N PRO A 96 -4.46 19.11 0.46
CA PRO A 96 -5.73 18.89 1.16
C PRO A 96 -5.56 18.50 2.63
N LEU A 97 -4.49 17.78 2.97
CA LEU A 97 -4.17 17.38 4.34
C LEU A 97 -3.44 18.49 5.10
N GLY A 98 -2.68 19.35 4.42
CA GLY A 98 -2.07 20.55 4.99
C GLY A 98 -3.08 21.64 5.36
N ALA A 99 -4.28 21.62 4.78
CA ALA A 99 -5.35 22.56 5.07
C ALA A 99 -6.10 22.28 6.39
N VAL A 100 -5.96 21.08 6.95
CA VAL A 100 -6.55 20.70 8.23
C VAL A 100 -5.50 20.70 9.34
N SER A 101 -5.92 20.63 10.60
CA SER A 101 -4.99 20.50 11.72
C SER A 101 -4.13 19.25 11.57
N LEU A 102 -2.87 19.29 12.05
CA LEU A 102 -1.94 18.15 11.99
C LEU A 102 -2.60 16.86 12.50
N ARG A 103 -3.33 16.92 13.61
CA ARG A 103 -4.00 15.76 14.20
C ARG A 103 -5.12 15.21 13.30
N ALA A 104 -5.93 16.08 12.70
CA ALA A 104 -6.96 15.66 11.76
C ALA A 104 -6.32 15.02 10.51
N GLY A 105 -5.26 15.63 9.99
CA GLY A 105 -4.47 15.10 8.88
C GLY A 105 -3.91 13.71 9.17
N GLN A 106 -3.33 13.51 10.36
CA GLN A 106 -2.80 12.21 10.80
C GLN A 106 -3.89 11.12 10.78
N ILE A 107 -5.07 11.42 11.32
CA ILE A 107 -6.19 10.45 11.37
C ILE A 107 -6.68 10.11 9.97
N ILE A 108 -6.84 11.12 9.10
CA ILE A 108 -7.26 10.93 7.71
C ILE A 108 -6.23 10.10 6.95
N TRP A 109 -4.94 10.44 7.09
CA TRP A 109 -3.84 9.75 6.42
C TRP A 109 -3.65 8.32 6.90
N PHE A 110 -3.81 8.07 8.20
CA PHE A 110 -3.84 6.73 8.76
C PHE A 110 -4.99 5.91 8.15
N GLY A 111 -6.21 6.46 8.13
CA GLY A 111 -7.36 5.81 7.49
C GLY A 111 -7.12 5.49 6.02
N LEU A 112 -6.52 6.42 5.27
CA LEU A 112 -6.14 6.19 3.89
C LEU A 112 -5.10 5.07 3.76
N ASN A 113 -4.07 5.02 4.60
CA ASN A 113 -3.09 3.94 4.59
C ASN A 113 -3.70 2.57 4.90
N VAL A 114 -4.69 2.50 5.81
CA VAL A 114 -5.43 1.26 6.09
C VAL A 114 -6.21 0.81 4.84
N LEU A 115 -6.87 1.72 4.14
CA LEU A 115 -7.57 1.41 2.88
C LEU A 115 -6.61 0.96 1.78
N LEU A 116 -5.46 1.64 1.63
CA LEU A 116 -4.41 1.27 0.69
C LEU A 116 -3.82 -0.11 1.01
N LEU A 117 -3.63 -0.43 2.29
CA LEU A 117 -3.15 -1.74 2.74
C LEU A 117 -4.14 -2.85 2.39
N ALA A 118 -5.44 -2.62 2.63
CA ALA A 118 -6.49 -3.57 2.23
C ALA A 118 -6.48 -3.79 0.71
N GLY A 119 -6.37 -2.71 -0.07
CA GLY A 119 -6.21 -2.77 -1.52
C GLY A 119 -4.98 -3.57 -1.95
N LEU A 120 -3.82 -3.31 -1.33
CA LEU A 120 -2.57 -4.03 -1.59
C LEU A 120 -2.71 -5.54 -1.34
N ILE A 121 -3.30 -5.93 -0.21
CA ILE A 121 -3.54 -7.34 0.14
C ILE A 121 -4.43 -7.99 -0.92
N VAL A 122 -5.54 -7.35 -1.31
CA VAL A 122 -6.47 -7.86 -2.33
C VAL A 122 -5.78 -8.04 -3.68
N VAL A 123 -5.02 -7.05 -4.13
CA VAL A 123 -4.30 -7.12 -5.42
C VAL A 123 -3.23 -8.20 -5.38
N CYS A 124 -2.45 -8.31 -4.30
CA CYS A 124 -1.45 -9.37 -4.12
C CYS A 124 -2.07 -10.77 -4.17
N ILE A 125 -3.17 -11.00 -3.45
CA ILE A 125 -3.86 -12.30 -3.45
C ILE A 125 -4.35 -12.65 -4.85
N ARG A 126 -4.97 -11.69 -5.56
CA ARG A 126 -5.46 -11.89 -6.93
C ARG A 126 -4.33 -12.18 -7.91
N ALA A 127 -3.26 -11.39 -7.87
CA ALA A 127 -2.11 -11.52 -8.76
C ALA A 127 -1.29 -12.79 -8.51
N SER A 128 -1.27 -13.32 -7.29
CA SER A 128 -0.54 -14.54 -6.95
C SER A 128 -1.09 -15.80 -7.62
N HIS A 129 -2.35 -15.77 -8.09
CA HIS A 129 -3.12 -16.94 -8.53
C HIS A 129 -3.20 -18.10 -7.50
N SER A 130 -2.69 -17.94 -6.28
CA SER A 130 -2.62 -18.97 -5.25
C SER A 130 -4.00 -19.32 -4.68
N VAL A 131 -4.37 -20.60 -4.79
CA VAL A 131 -5.60 -21.15 -4.19
C VAL A 131 -5.53 -21.04 -2.66
N LEU A 132 -4.35 -21.27 -2.07
CA LEU A 132 -4.13 -21.20 -0.63
C LEU A 132 -4.33 -19.77 -0.12
N ALA A 133 -3.77 -18.78 -0.83
CA ALA A 133 -3.90 -17.36 -0.48
C ALA A 133 -5.36 -16.89 -0.54
N ARG A 134 -6.13 -17.34 -1.55
CA ARG A 134 -7.56 -17.06 -1.63
C ARG A 134 -8.36 -17.76 -0.54
N ARG A 135 -7.98 -18.99 -0.18
CA ARG A 135 -8.67 -19.78 0.85
C ARG A 135 -8.47 -19.21 2.26
N TYR A 136 -7.26 -18.75 2.57
CA TYR A 136 -6.86 -18.25 3.90
C TYR A 136 -6.46 -16.76 3.87
N TRP A 137 -7.25 -15.95 3.17
CA TRP A 137 -6.96 -14.52 2.98
C TRP A 137 -6.91 -13.74 4.30
N GLY A 138 -7.71 -14.12 5.30
CA GLY A 138 -7.73 -13.44 6.61
C GLY A 138 -6.46 -13.68 7.39
N VAL A 139 -5.86 -14.87 7.26
CA VAL A 139 -4.54 -15.19 7.83
C VAL A 139 -3.48 -14.30 7.19
N LEU A 140 -3.49 -14.17 5.86
CA LEU A 140 -2.56 -13.26 5.16
C LEU A 140 -2.76 -11.81 5.59
N ALA A 141 -4.00 -11.36 5.75
CA ALA A 141 -4.29 -10.00 6.21
C ALA A 141 -3.70 -9.74 7.61
N LEU A 142 -3.86 -10.69 8.54
CA LEU A 142 -3.25 -10.60 9.87
C LEU A 142 -1.72 -10.57 9.82
N LEU A 143 -1.11 -11.48 9.06
CA LEU A 143 0.35 -11.54 8.93
C LEU A 143 0.91 -10.24 8.35
N VAL A 144 0.27 -9.70 7.31
CA VAL A 144 0.68 -8.42 6.70
C VAL A 144 0.47 -7.27 7.68
N ALA A 145 -0.64 -7.22 8.43
CA ALA A 145 -0.92 -6.14 9.38
C ALA A 145 0.06 -6.12 10.57
N VAL A 146 0.46 -7.28 11.08
CA VAL A 146 1.42 -7.43 12.18
C VAL A 146 2.88 -7.25 11.74
N ALA A 147 3.17 -7.43 10.44
CA ALA A 147 4.53 -7.32 9.93
C ALA A 147 5.16 -5.97 10.33
N PRO A 148 6.41 -5.96 10.85
CA PRO A 148 7.11 -4.74 11.26
C PRO A 148 7.08 -3.59 10.23
N PRO A 149 7.30 -3.81 8.91
CA PRO A 149 7.24 -2.71 7.95
C PRO A 149 5.85 -2.07 7.84
N THR A 150 4.78 -2.88 7.92
CA THR A 150 3.41 -2.38 7.88
C THR A 150 3.07 -1.62 9.15
N ARG A 151 3.42 -2.19 10.32
CA ARG A 151 3.22 -1.55 11.61
C ARG A 151 3.90 -0.20 11.67
N LEU A 152 5.19 -0.13 11.32
CA LEU A 152 5.97 1.12 11.32
C LEU A 152 5.41 2.11 10.30
N SER A 153 5.00 1.64 9.11
CA SER A 153 4.40 2.52 8.10
C SER A 153 3.10 3.15 8.57
N LEU A 154 2.24 2.38 9.25
CA LEU A 154 0.99 2.89 9.81
C LEU A 154 1.23 3.83 11.01
N GLN A 155 2.15 3.46 11.91
CA GLN A 155 2.41 4.20 13.13
C GLN A 155 3.09 5.57 12.88
N LEU A 156 3.99 5.64 11.89
CA LEU A 156 4.71 6.84 11.48
C LEU A 156 4.05 7.57 10.30
N GLY A 157 2.88 7.10 9.82
CA GLY A 157 2.23 7.72 8.66
C GLY A 157 3.08 7.74 7.39
N GLN A 158 3.85 6.68 7.11
CA GLN A 158 4.68 6.61 5.91
C GLN A 158 3.86 6.49 4.62
N VAL A 159 4.37 7.08 3.54
CA VAL A 159 3.86 6.87 2.17
C VAL A 159 4.16 5.48 1.59
N SER A 160 4.92 4.65 2.30
CA SER A 160 5.46 3.36 1.82
C SER A 160 4.39 2.37 1.34
N ILE A 161 3.19 2.36 1.93
CA ILE A 161 2.09 1.48 1.49
C ILE A 161 1.55 1.92 0.12
N LEU A 162 1.38 3.22 -0.10
CA LEU A 162 1.04 3.78 -1.41
C LEU A 162 2.09 3.40 -2.45
N MET A 163 3.37 3.53 -2.09
CA MET A 163 4.49 3.19 -2.96
C MET A 163 4.45 1.71 -3.37
N ALA A 164 4.23 0.80 -2.41
CA ALA A 164 4.10 -0.62 -2.70
C ALA A 164 2.96 -0.91 -3.70
N LEU A 165 1.82 -0.22 -3.54
CA LEU A 165 0.67 -0.39 -4.44
C LEU A 165 0.94 0.12 -5.86
N VAL A 166 1.55 1.31 -5.98
CA VAL A 166 1.92 1.90 -7.29
C VAL A 166 2.95 1.04 -8.00
N MET A 167 3.96 0.54 -7.28
CA MET A 167 4.99 -0.34 -7.84
C MET A 167 4.42 -1.69 -8.27
N LEU A 168 3.52 -2.29 -7.47
CA LEU A 168 2.81 -3.51 -7.85
C LEU A 168 1.96 -3.28 -9.11
N GLY A 169 1.23 -2.16 -9.19
CA GLY A 169 0.48 -1.76 -10.37
C GLY A 169 1.36 -1.62 -11.62
N SER A 170 2.51 -0.96 -11.48
CA SER A 170 3.51 -0.83 -12.54
C SER A 170 3.98 -2.20 -13.03
N PHE A 171 4.32 -3.11 -12.11
CA PHE A 171 4.77 -4.47 -12.43
C PHE A 171 3.69 -5.27 -13.18
N LEU A 172 2.43 -5.22 -12.73
CA LEU A 172 1.32 -5.93 -13.37
C LEU A 172 1.01 -5.41 -14.78
N LEU A 173 1.21 -4.12 -15.03
CA LEU A 173 0.99 -3.49 -16.33
C LEU A 173 2.15 -3.65 -17.31
N ALA A 174 3.36 -3.98 -16.84
CA ALA A 174 4.59 -3.96 -17.63
C ALA A 174 4.52 -4.77 -18.94
N LYS A 175 3.80 -5.91 -18.93
CA LYS A 175 3.67 -6.78 -20.12
C LYS A 175 2.60 -6.33 -21.12
N ARG A 176 1.54 -5.64 -20.67
CA ARG A 176 0.35 -5.33 -21.49
C ARG A 176 0.25 -3.85 -21.86
N ARG A 177 0.74 -2.96 -21.01
CA ARG A 177 0.65 -1.51 -21.15
C ARG A 177 1.95 -0.87 -20.63
N ALA A 178 3.03 -1.07 -21.38
CA ALA A 178 4.37 -0.60 -21.00
C ALA A 178 4.42 0.90 -20.70
N TYR A 179 3.69 1.72 -21.47
CA TYR A 179 3.57 3.16 -21.22
C TYR A 179 2.97 3.48 -19.84
N LEU A 180 1.84 2.86 -19.47
CA LEU A 180 1.22 3.08 -18.16
C LEU A 180 2.08 2.55 -17.01
N SER A 181 2.78 1.43 -17.23
CA SER A 181 3.74 0.89 -16.28
C SER A 181 4.88 1.88 -16.01
N GLY A 182 5.42 2.50 -17.06
CA GLY A 182 6.43 3.56 -16.96
C GLY A 182 5.92 4.82 -16.30
N LEU A 183 4.69 5.25 -16.60
CA LEU A 183 4.07 6.41 -15.97
C LEU A 183 3.92 6.20 -14.45
N LEU A 184 3.43 5.03 -14.01
CA LEU A 184 3.33 4.71 -12.58
C LEU A 184 4.70 4.70 -11.90
N LEU A 185 5.73 4.19 -12.58
CA LEU A 185 7.09 4.19 -12.04
C LEU A 185 7.66 5.63 -11.93
N ALA A 186 7.43 6.48 -12.94
CA ALA A 186 7.81 7.90 -12.91
C ALA A 186 7.11 8.63 -11.76
N LEU A 187 5.79 8.48 -11.63
CA LEU A 187 5.01 9.07 -10.52
C LEU A 187 5.52 8.61 -9.16
N SER A 188 5.94 7.35 -9.04
CA SER A 188 6.52 6.84 -7.79
C SER A 188 7.84 7.55 -7.44
N CYS A 189 8.69 7.82 -8.43
CA CYS A 189 9.95 8.55 -8.22
C CYS A 189 9.71 10.00 -7.78
N LEU A 190 8.64 10.63 -8.30
CA LEU A 190 8.23 11.98 -7.91
C LEU A 190 7.59 12.07 -6.52
N ILE A 191 7.26 10.93 -5.90
CA ILE A 191 6.73 10.88 -4.53
C ILE A 191 7.83 10.58 -3.51
N LYS A 192 8.73 9.65 -3.84
CA LYS A 192 9.87 9.27 -3.00
C LYS A 192 11.00 8.87 -3.94
N VAL A 193 12.23 9.31 -3.68
CA VAL A 193 13.34 9.10 -4.64
C VAL A 193 13.76 7.62 -4.74
N PHE A 194 13.51 6.81 -3.70
CA PHE A 194 13.96 5.40 -3.62
C PHE A 194 13.64 4.50 -4.84
N PRO A 195 12.43 4.52 -5.45
CA PRO A 195 12.12 3.72 -6.64
C PRO A 195 12.91 4.13 -7.89
N ALA A 196 13.60 5.28 -7.90
CA ALA A 196 14.46 5.70 -9.01
C ALA A 196 15.60 4.69 -9.26
N ALA A 197 16.05 3.96 -8.23
CA ALA A 197 17.02 2.87 -8.38
C ALA A 197 16.47 1.70 -9.23
N LEU A 198 15.18 1.40 -9.12
CA LEU A 198 14.52 0.40 -9.97
C LEU A 198 14.34 0.92 -11.40
N GLY A 199 14.05 2.21 -11.56
CA GLY A 199 14.08 2.88 -12.86
C GLY A 199 15.44 2.74 -13.55
N LEU A 200 16.53 3.00 -12.83
CA LEU A 200 17.90 2.86 -13.33
C LEU A 200 18.21 1.40 -13.74
N TYR A 201 17.79 0.41 -12.95
CA TYR A 201 17.92 -1.01 -13.33
C TYR A 201 17.23 -1.33 -14.67
N PHE A 202 16.02 -0.81 -14.91
CA PHE A 202 15.30 -1.03 -16.17
C PHE A 202 15.94 -0.30 -17.36
N VAL A 203 16.49 0.90 -17.13
CA VAL A 203 17.25 1.67 -18.13
C VAL A 203 18.51 0.89 -18.55
N LEU A 204 19.26 0.35 -17.59
CA LEU A 204 20.48 -0.44 -17.85
C LEU A 204 20.21 -1.75 -18.62
N ARG A 205 18.98 -2.27 -18.59
CA ARG A 205 18.55 -3.49 -19.32
C ARG A 205 18.01 -3.23 -20.74
N ARG A 206 18.17 -2.01 -21.31
CA ARG A 206 17.82 -1.65 -22.71
C ARG A 206 16.36 -1.89 -23.13
N ARG A 207 15.39 -1.81 -22.21
CA ARG A 207 13.96 -1.75 -22.58
C ARG A 207 13.54 -0.31 -22.84
N VAL A 208 13.93 0.20 -24.01
CA VAL A 208 13.81 1.59 -24.49
C VAL A 208 12.41 2.23 -24.42
N ALA A 209 11.34 1.47 -24.14
CA ALA A 209 9.99 2.00 -23.93
C ALA A 209 9.84 2.84 -22.63
N LEU A 210 10.84 2.84 -21.75
CA LEU A 210 10.85 3.54 -20.45
C LEU A 210 11.71 4.82 -20.44
N LEU A 211 12.33 5.19 -21.57
CA LEU A 211 13.27 6.33 -21.63
C LEU A 211 12.65 7.69 -21.31
N TRP A 212 11.33 7.86 -21.49
CA TRP A 212 10.65 9.13 -21.20
C TRP A 212 10.32 9.34 -19.71
N ALA A 213 10.36 8.28 -18.89
CA ALA A 213 10.04 8.35 -17.46
C ALA A 213 11.17 8.96 -16.61
N GLY A 214 12.42 8.78 -17.03
CA GLY A 214 13.59 9.32 -16.31
C GLY A 214 13.87 10.80 -16.64
N ALA A 215 13.62 11.22 -17.88
CA ALA A 215 13.90 12.60 -18.32
C ALA A 215 12.96 13.62 -17.65
N ALA A 216 11.69 13.27 -17.40
CA ALA A 216 10.73 14.15 -16.75
C ALA A 216 10.97 14.31 -15.23
N GLY A 217 11.67 13.37 -14.59
CA GLY A 217 11.93 13.40 -13.14
C GLY A 217 13.20 14.13 -12.73
N ILE A 218 14.09 14.44 -13.67
CA ILE A 218 15.37 15.14 -13.42
C ILE A 218 15.29 16.61 -13.87
N ALA A 219 14.26 17.01 -14.61
CA ALA A 219 14.12 18.33 -15.22
C ALA A 219 13.14 19.29 -14.51
N ILE A 220 12.78 19.02 -13.24
CA ILE A 220 11.96 19.92 -12.40
C ILE A 220 12.69 20.20 -11.10
#